data_AF-A0A372UEL8-F1
#
_entry.id   AF-A0A372UEL8-F1
#
_cell.length_a   1.000
_cell.length_b   1.000
_cell.length_c   1.000
_cell.angle_alpha   90.00
_cell.angle_beta   90.00
_cell.angle_gamma   90.00
#
_symmetry.space_group_name_H-M   'P 1'
#
loop_
_entity.id
_entity.type
_entity.pdbx_description
1 polymer ?
#
loop_
_entity_poly.entity_id
_entity_poly.type
_entity_poly.pdbx_seq_one_letter_code
_entity_poly.pdbx_strand_id
1 'polypeptide(L)'
;MQITDVRVRKVAKEGKLKAVVSITMDDEFVVHDIKVIEGEKGLFIAMPSKKAIDGEYRDIAHPINSNTRERIQRTILERYEQALLEGDVEEA
;
A
#
# COMPACT_ATOMS: atom_id res chain seq x y z
N MET A 1 -1.27 18.02 -1.05
CA MET A 1 -1.01 16.58 -1.17
C MET A 1 -2.26 15.75 -0.99
N GLN A 2 -2.90 15.50 -2.11
CA GLN A 2 -3.98 14.55 -2.35
C GLN A 2 -3.42 13.31 -3.02
N ILE A 3 -4.01 12.14 -2.75
CA ILE A 3 -3.74 10.94 -3.52
C ILE A 3 -4.76 10.93 -4.66
N THR A 4 -4.29 10.99 -5.89
CA THR A 4 -5.14 11.14 -7.08
C THR A 4 -5.33 9.83 -7.85
N ASP A 5 -4.41 8.87 -7.74
CA ASP A 5 -4.55 7.52 -8.28
C ASP A 5 -4.00 6.48 -7.30
N VAL A 6 -4.61 5.30 -7.27
CA VAL A 6 -4.18 4.14 -6.48
C VAL A 6 -4.29 2.88 -7.33
N ARG A 7 -3.14 2.26 -7.61
CA ARG A 7 -3.06 1.02 -8.38
C ARG A 7 -2.73 -0.14 -7.46
N VAL A 8 -3.62 -1.12 -7.42
CA VAL A 8 -3.51 -2.30 -6.56
C VAL A 8 -3.16 -3.51 -7.40
N ARG A 9 -2.04 -4.16 -7.08
CA ARG A 9 -1.66 -5.47 -7.61
C ARG A 9 -1.79 -6.52 -6.50
N LYS A 10 -2.83 -7.32 -6.59
CA LYS A 10 -3.10 -8.41 -5.64
C LYS A 10 -1.97 -9.45 -5.70
N VAL A 11 -1.63 -10.00 -4.53
CA VAL A 11 -0.70 -11.12 -4.37
C VAL A 11 -1.52 -12.35 -3.95
N ALA A 12 -1.10 -13.54 -4.39
CA ALA A 12 -1.82 -14.79 -4.11
C ALA A 12 -2.08 -14.98 -2.61
N LYS A 13 -3.16 -15.70 -2.28
CA LYS A 13 -3.80 -15.74 -0.95
C LYS A 13 -2.90 -16.20 0.21
N GLU A 14 -1.75 -16.82 -0.05
CA GLU A 14 -0.91 -17.39 0.99
C GLU A 14 0.10 -16.37 1.55
N GLY A 15 0.02 -16.15 2.86
CA GLY A 15 0.97 -15.32 3.61
C GLY A 15 0.44 -13.94 4.03
N LYS A 16 1.34 -13.18 4.68
CA LYS A 16 1.02 -11.85 5.26
C LYS A 16 0.92 -10.76 4.20
N LEU A 17 1.62 -10.87 3.07
CA LEU A 17 1.57 -9.89 1.98
C LEU A 17 0.32 -10.12 1.12
N LYS A 18 -0.58 -9.15 1.08
CA LYS A 18 -1.86 -9.25 0.34
C LYS A 18 -1.86 -8.52 -0.99
N ALA A 19 -1.18 -7.38 -1.07
CA ALA A 19 -1.05 -6.62 -2.30
C ALA A 19 0.22 -5.77 -2.30
N VAL A 20 0.65 -5.42 -3.52
CA VAL A 20 1.59 -4.34 -3.77
C VAL A 20 0.83 -3.20 -4.43
N VAL A 21 1.04 -1.99 -3.93
CA VAL A 21 0.27 -0.80 -4.28
C VAL A 21 1.23 0.31 -4.73
N SER A 22 0.79 1.07 -5.73
CA SER A 22 1.41 2.34 -6.10
C SER A 22 0.38 3.46 -5.95
N ILE A 23 0.82 4.62 -5.45
CA ILE A 23 -0.03 5.81 -5.34
C ILE A 23 0.55 6.96 -6.17
N THR A 24 -0.33 7.73 -6.79
CA THR A 24 0.00 9.02 -7.41
C THR A 24 -0.49 10.13 -6.49
N MET A 25 0.36 11.12 -6.25
CA MET A 25 0.07 12.28 -5.43
C MET A 25 0.04 13.54 -6.29
N ASP A 26 -1.02 14.32 -6.12
CA ASP A 26 -1.28 15.57 -6.83
C ASP A 26 -1.12 15.46 -8.36
N ASP A 27 -1.37 14.28 -8.95
CA ASP A 27 -1.14 13.97 -10.39
C ASP A 27 0.29 14.16 -10.90
N GLU A 28 1.25 14.31 -10.00
CA GLU A 28 2.61 14.74 -10.32
C GLU A 28 3.68 13.74 -9.87
N PHE A 29 3.45 13.04 -8.76
CA PHE A 29 4.48 12.20 -8.14
C PHE A 29 3.97 10.82 -7.78
N VAL A 30 4.71 9.77 -8.15
CA VAL A 30 4.33 8.38 -7.87
C VAL A 30 5.25 7.76 -6.84
N VAL A 31 4.65 7.05 -5.87
CA VAL A 31 5.36 6.18 -4.93
C VAL A 31 4.96 4.73 -5.23
N HIS A 32 5.94 3.92 -5.61
CA HIS A 32 5.78 2.50 -5.89
C HIS A 32 6.13 1.64 -4.66
N ASP A 33 5.78 0.35 -4.72
CA ASP A 33 6.16 -0.68 -3.76
C ASP A 33 5.66 -0.49 -2.31
N ILE A 34 4.50 0.17 -2.16
CA ILE A 34 3.77 0.15 -0.89
C ILE A 34 3.12 -1.23 -0.75
N LYS A 35 3.14 -1.83 0.43
CA LYS A 35 2.62 -3.19 0.64
C LYS A 35 1.40 -3.15 1.54
N VAL A 36 0.35 -3.89 1.20
CA VAL A 36 -0.76 -4.20 2.11
C VAL A 36 -0.42 -5.51 2.81
N ILE A 37 -0.36 -5.46 4.15
CA ILE A 37 0.05 -6.57 5.00
C ILE A 37 -1.08 -6.92 5.98
N GLU A 38 -1.36 -8.22 6.13
CA GLU A 38 -2.20 -8.76 7.19
C GLU A 38 -1.36 -9.04 8.44
N GLY A 39 -1.64 -8.29 9.50
CA GLY A 39 -1.10 -8.52 10.84
C GLY A 39 -2.17 -9.03 11.81
N GLU A 40 -1.78 -9.25 13.06
CA GLU A 40 -2.68 -9.79 14.11
C GLU A 40 -3.87 -8.86 14.42
N LYS A 41 -3.70 -7.56 14.21
CA LYS A 41 -4.74 -6.53 14.46
C LYS A 41 -5.47 -6.10 13.18
N GLY A 42 -5.32 -6.85 12.09
CA GLY A 42 -5.92 -6.55 10.79
C GLY A 42 -4.92 -6.03 9.75
N LEU A 43 -5.47 -5.45 8.68
CA LEU A 43 -4.70 -4.94 7.55
C LEU A 43 -4.01 -3.62 7.88
N PHE A 44 -2.78 -3.47 7.43
CA PHE A 44 -2.01 -2.22 7.51
C PHE A 44 -1.12 -2.08 6.27
N ILE A 45 -0.57 -0.88 6.07
CA ILE A 45 0.39 -0.64 4.98
C ILE A 45 1.82 -0.61 5.50
N ALA A 46 2.74 -1.19 4.73
CA ALA A 46 4.17 -1.01 4.90
C ALA A 46 4.70 -0.16 3.73
N MET A 47 5.43 0.90 4.08
CA MET A 47 6.04 1.79 3.11
C MET A 47 7.16 1.08 2.33
N PRO A 48 7.58 1.62 1.16
CA PRO A 48 8.67 1.07 0.39
C PRO A 48 9.95 1.22 1.20
N SER A 49 10.69 0.13 1.41
CA SER A 49 11.87 0.14 2.26
C SER A 49 13.05 -0.57 1.60
N LYS A 50 14.25 -0.13 1.94
CA LYS A 50 15.51 -0.71 1.47
C LYS A 50 16.37 -1.11 2.66
N LYS A 51 17.04 -2.25 2.53
CA LYS A 51 18.04 -2.70 3.50
C LYS A 51 19.29 -1.82 3.37
N ALA A 52 19.65 -1.16 4.44
CA ALA A 52 20.87 -0.37 4.57
C ALA A 52 22.10 -1.27 4.81
N ILE A 53 23.30 -0.68 4.77
CA ILE A 53 24.58 -1.39 4.89
C ILE A 53 24.74 -2.04 6.26
N ASP A 54 24.18 -1.41 7.30
CA ASP A 54 24.11 -1.94 8.68
C ASP A 54 23.10 -3.09 8.84
N GLY A 55 22.35 -3.41 7.79
CA GLY A 55 21.35 -4.48 7.77
C GLY A 55 19.95 -4.05 8.20
N GLU A 56 19.76 -2.81 8.65
CA GLU A 56 18.45 -2.28 9.00
C GLU A 56 17.61 -1.95 7.76
N TYR A 57 16.30 -2.09 7.85
CA TYR A 57 15.39 -1.61 6.81
C TYR A 57 14.99 -0.17 7.12
N ARG A 58 15.12 0.71 6.13
CA ARG A 58 14.65 2.09 6.21
C ARG A 58 13.67 2.37 5.09
N ASP A 59 12.60 3.07 5.43
CA ASP A 59 11.62 3.52 4.45
C ASP A 59 12.28 4.51 3.49
N ILE A 60 12.17 4.23 2.20
CA ILE A 60 12.61 5.10 1.10
C ILE A 60 11.69 6.32 1.00
N ALA A 61 10.39 6.09 1.18
CA ALA A 61 9.36 7.13 1.20
C ALA A 61 8.44 6.89 2.40
N HIS A 62 8.25 7.90 3.23
CA HIS A 62 7.34 7.80 4.37
C HIS A 62 6.71 9.16 4.70
N PRO A 63 5.45 9.16 5.20
CA PRO A 63 4.82 10.37 5.71
C PRO A 63 5.51 10.83 7.00
N ILE A 64 5.71 12.15 7.12
CA ILE A 64 6.36 12.76 8.29
C ILE A 64 5.45 12.76 9.52
N ASN A 65 4.14 12.92 9.33
CA ASN A 65 3.18 13.06 10.43
C ASN A 65 2.06 12.00 10.37
N SER A 66 1.43 11.76 11.53
CA SER A 66 0.39 10.74 11.70
C SER A 66 -0.85 11.00 10.84
N ASN A 67 -1.27 12.26 10.70
CA ASN A 67 -2.43 12.59 9.87
C ASN A 67 -2.24 12.17 8.40
N THR A 68 -1.05 12.41 7.85
CA THR A 68 -0.71 12.01 6.48
C THR A 68 -0.61 10.49 6.37
N ARG A 69 -0.05 9.82 7.39
CA ARG A 69 0.01 8.36 7.47
C ARG A 69 -1.38 7.73 7.46
N GLU A 70 -2.29 8.23 8.30
CA GLU A 70 -3.67 7.76 8.40
C GLU A 70 -4.41 7.97 7.09
N ARG A 71 -4.25 9.14 6.46
CA ARG A 71 -4.86 9.42 5.15
C ARG A 71 -4.38 8.45 4.07
N ILE A 72 -3.07 8.23 3.95
CA ILE A 72 -2.51 7.29 2.97
C ILE A 72 -3.00 5.86 3.25
N GLN A 73 -2.95 5.42 4.50
CA GLN A 73 -3.39 4.07 4.86
C GLN A 73 -4.86 3.85 4.53
N ARG A 74 -5.74 4.77 4.95
CA ARG A 74 -7.16 4.67 4.68
C ARG A 74 -7.44 4.58 3.18
N THR A 75 -6.90 5.51 2.39
CA THR A 75 -7.12 5.55 0.94
C THR A 75 -6.63 4.28 0.23
N ILE A 76 -5.49 3.73 0.64
CA ILE A 76 -4.97 2.48 0.06
C ILE A 76 -5.85 1.28 0.44
N LEU A 77 -6.24 1.15 1.71
CA LEU A 77 -7.04 0.03 2.18
C LEU A 77 -8.45 0.04 1.57
N GLU A 78 -9.09 1.20 1.47
CA GLU A 78 -10.38 1.36 0.78
C GLU A 78 -10.30 0.91 -0.68
N ARG A 79 -9.28 1.33 -1.43
CA ARG A 79 -9.10 0.90 -2.83
C ARG A 79 -8.78 -0.59 -2.94
N TYR A 80 -8.00 -1.13 -2.00
CA TYR A 80 -7.69 -2.56 -1.95
C TYR A 80 -8.97 -3.40 -1.73
N GLU A 81 -9.83 -3.00 -0.80
CA GLU A 81 -11.13 -3.64 -0.57
C GLU A 81 -12.03 -3.59 -1.81
N GLN A 82 -12.11 -2.44 -2.48
CA GLN A 82 -12.82 -2.32 -3.77
C GLN A 82 -12.24 -3.27 -4.83
N ALA A 83 -10.90 -3.35 -4.94
CA ALA A 83 -10.24 -4.24 -5.91
C ALA A 83 -10.45 -5.73 -5.59
N LEU A 84 -10.70 -6.09 -4.32
CA LEU A 84 -11.12 -7.44 -3.96
C LEU A 84 -12.52 -7.75 -4.51
N LEU A 85 -13.47 -6.83 -4.33
CA LEU A 85 -14.84 -6.96 -4.84
C LEU A 85 -14.89 -6.99 -6.38
N GLU A 86 -14.09 -6.14 -7.03
CA GLU A 86 -14.02 -6.05 -8.50
C GLU A 86 -13.44 -7.32 -9.13
N GLY A 87 -12.48 -7.98 -8.48
CA GLY A 87 -11.82 -9.17 -9.03
C GLY A 87 -12.36 -10.51 -8.53
N ASP A 88 -13.56 -10.52 -7.95
CA ASP A 88 -14.41 -11.71 -7.90
C ASP A 88 -15.40 -11.74 -9.10
N VAL A 89 -15.35 -10.74 -10.00
CA VAL A 89 -16.22 -10.63 -11.20
C VAL A 89 -15.51 -11.09 -12.49
N GLU A 90 -14.20 -11.34 -12.45
CA GLU A 90 -13.38 -11.65 -13.64
C GLU A 90 -12.85 -13.09 -13.71
N GLU A 91 -13.50 -14.03 -13.04
CA GLU A 91 -13.39 -15.48 -13.31
C GLU A 91 -14.78 -16.14 -13.18
N ALA A 92 -15.63 -15.95 -14.19
CA ALA A 92 -16.79 -16.81 -14.49
C ALA A 92 -16.95 -16.95 -16.02
#